data_AF-A0A7J4QTP1-F1
#
_entry.id   AF-A0A7J4QTP1-F1
#
_cell.length_a   1.000
_cell.length_b   1.000
_cell.length_c   1.000
_cell.angle_alpha   90.00
_cell.angle_beta   90.00
_cell.angle_gamma   90.00
#
_symmetry.space_group_name_H-M   'P 1'
#
loop_
_entity.id
_entity.type
_entity.pdbx_description
1 polymer ?
#
loop_
_entity_poly.entity_id
_entity_poly.type
_entity_poly.pdbx_seq_one_letter_code
_entity_poly.pdbx_strand_id
1 'polypeptide(L)'
;MQTHYGFVWNSDAIWSNADATKNGTVVEVNSLTGSTAGTIWDFNTGLQGWTVSNPTFVGRYTNTCGVNGTSGGSIKTQANYNAPHHATSPRVNLAGAQSMPLHAWVLQGSFNCGEEPDANEDLQIQ
;
A
#
# COMPACT_ATOMS: atom_id res chain seq x y z
N MET A 1 -33.27 33.86 -15.88
CA MET A 1 -32.41 33.94 -14.68
C MET A 1 -32.07 32.51 -14.30
N GLN A 2 -30.84 32.06 -14.52
CA GLN A 2 -30.42 30.68 -14.26
C GLN A 2 -29.96 30.61 -12.80
N THR A 3 -30.72 29.92 -11.96
CA THR A 3 -30.30 29.58 -10.59
C THR A 3 -29.13 28.61 -10.67
N HIS A 4 -27.92 29.09 -10.42
CA HIS A 4 -26.78 28.23 -10.12
C HIS A 4 -26.94 27.73 -8.68
N TYR A 5 -27.31 26.47 -8.51
CA TYR A 5 -27.18 25.80 -7.22
C TYR A 5 -25.68 25.54 -7.02
N GLY A 6 -25.05 26.26 -6.09
CA GLY A 6 -23.66 26.00 -5.73
C GLY A 6 -23.54 24.57 -5.18
N PHE A 7 -22.59 23.80 -5.71
CA PHE A 7 -22.25 22.51 -5.14
C PHE A 7 -21.48 22.74 -3.83
N VAL A 8 -22.03 22.22 -2.72
CA VAL A 8 -21.36 22.23 -1.41
C VAL A 8 -20.82 20.84 -1.16
N TRP A 9 -19.49 20.72 -1.12
CA TRP A 9 -18.81 19.50 -0.71
C TRP A 9 -18.74 19.47 0.81
N ASN A 10 -19.67 18.81 1.51
CA ASN A 10 -19.69 18.78 2.97
C ASN A 10 -20.14 17.44 3.59
N SER A 11 -20.42 16.41 2.79
CA SER A 11 -20.85 15.11 3.30
C SER A 11 -20.51 13.96 2.35
N ASP A 12 -20.44 12.75 2.89
CA ASP A 12 -20.27 11.52 2.09
C ASP A 12 -21.54 11.16 1.28
N ALA A 13 -22.69 11.74 1.61
CA ALA A 13 -23.93 11.57 0.85
C ALA A 13 -23.82 12.08 -0.60
N ILE A 14 -22.82 12.90 -0.92
CA ILE A 14 -22.57 13.37 -2.29
C ILE A 14 -22.15 12.21 -3.21
N TRP A 15 -21.65 11.11 -2.64
CA TRP A 15 -21.31 9.87 -3.34
C TRP A 15 -22.43 8.84 -3.33
N SER A 16 -23.64 9.19 -2.89
CA SER A 16 -24.73 8.22 -2.74
C SER A 16 -25.42 7.83 -4.05
N ASN A 17 -25.08 8.47 -5.17
CA ASN A 17 -25.55 8.04 -6.49
C ASN A 17 -24.84 6.74 -6.88
N ALA A 18 -25.58 5.82 -7.53
CA ALA A 18 -25.08 4.48 -7.83
C ALA A 18 -23.88 4.47 -8.80
N ASP A 19 -23.69 5.54 -9.57
CA ASP A 19 -22.58 5.74 -10.50
C ASP A 19 -21.47 6.65 -9.93
N ALA A 20 -21.62 7.15 -8.70
CA ALA A 20 -20.62 7.97 -8.04
C ALA A 20 -19.58 7.08 -7.33
N THR A 21 -18.29 7.33 -7.57
CA THR A 21 -17.20 6.66 -6.86
C THR A 21 -16.28 7.70 -6.21
N LYS A 22 -16.16 7.66 -4.88
CA LYS A 22 -15.18 8.45 -4.14
C LYS A 22 -13.81 7.76 -4.25
N ASN A 23 -12.93 8.26 -5.11
CA ASN A 23 -11.59 7.68 -5.28
C ASN A 23 -10.51 8.76 -5.19
N GLY A 24 -9.80 8.79 -4.06
CA GLY A 24 -8.71 9.73 -3.84
C GLY A 24 -9.18 11.18 -3.71
N THR A 25 -10.42 11.42 -3.31
CA THR A 25 -10.97 12.77 -3.07
C THR A 25 -11.33 12.96 -1.60
N VAL A 26 -10.91 14.10 -1.05
CA VAL A 26 -11.26 14.55 0.30
C VAL A 26 -11.87 15.94 0.24
N VAL A 27 -12.68 16.26 1.23
CA VAL A 27 -13.26 17.58 1.40
C VAL A 27 -12.45 18.30 2.47
N GLU A 28 -11.80 19.39 2.10
CA GLU A 28 -11.03 20.23 3.03
C GLU A 28 -11.47 21.69 2.86
N VAL A 29 -11.91 22.31 3.95
CA VAL A 29 -12.36 23.72 4.00
C VAL A 29 -13.31 24.06 2.83
N ASN A 30 -14.39 23.28 2.67
CA ASN A 30 -15.42 23.43 1.62
C ASN A 30 -14.93 23.24 0.17
N SER A 31 -13.71 22.76 -0.03
CA SER A 31 -13.16 22.46 -1.35
C SER A 31 -13.01 20.96 -1.53
N LEU A 32 -13.37 20.45 -2.72
CA LEU A 32 -13.04 19.10 -3.12
C LEU A 32 -11.57 19.10 -3.57
N THR A 33 -10.71 18.39 -2.85
CA THR A 33 -9.31 18.23 -3.21
C THR A 33 -8.95 16.75 -3.34
N GLY A 34 -7.84 16.47 -4.01
CA GLY A 34 -7.27 15.12 -4.04
C GLY A 34 -6.66 14.78 -2.68
N SER A 35 -6.81 13.55 -2.21
CA SER A 35 -6.06 13.07 -1.05
C SER A 35 -4.60 12.89 -1.45
N THR A 36 -3.74 13.82 -1.05
CA THR A 36 -2.28 13.64 -1.09
C THR A 36 -1.75 12.87 0.12
N ALA A 37 -2.63 12.42 1.02
CA ALA A 37 -2.25 11.53 2.11
C ALA A 37 -1.63 10.26 1.52
N GLY A 38 -0.31 10.12 1.64
CA GLY A 38 0.41 8.94 1.18
C GLY A 38 -0.22 7.68 1.77
N THR A 39 -0.31 6.63 0.96
CA THR A 39 -0.81 5.35 1.47
C THR A 39 0.30 4.71 2.31
N ILE A 40 0.01 4.41 3.58
CA ILE A 40 0.93 3.71 4.47
C ILE A 40 0.51 2.24 4.55
N TRP A 41 1.45 1.35 4.25
CA TRP A 41 1.32 -0.08 4.49
C TRP A 41 2.33 -0.50 5.56
N ASP A 42 1.84 -0.67 6.79
CA ASP A 42 2.63 -1.05 7.98
C ASP A 42 2.46 -2.54 8.35
N PHE A 43 1.54 -3.23 7.67
CA PHE A 43 1.14 -4.61 7.87
C PHE A 43 0.81 -4.94 9.34
N ASN A 44 0.32 -3.96 10.10
CA ASN A 44 -0.14 -4.15 11.47
C ASN A 44 -1.41 -5.00 11.53
N THR A 45 -2.22 -4.95 10.47
CA THR A 45 -3.48 -5.67 10.33
C THR A 45 -3.54 -6.42 8.99
N GLY A 46 -2.99 -7.63 8.97
CA GLY A 46 -3.01 -8.49 7.79
C GLY A 46 -2.18 -7.94 6.64
N LEU A 47 -2.57 -8.27 5.40
CA LEU A 47 -1.88 -7.83 4.18
C LEU A 47 -2.38 -6.47 3.65
N GLN A 48 -3.36 -5.84 4.29
CA GLN A 48 -3.89 -4.52 3.89
C GLN A 48 -4.23 -4.41 2.39
N GLY A 49 -4.81 -5.48 1.84
CA GLY A 49 -5.19 -5.56 0.42
C GLY A 49 -4.08 -5.98 -0.53
N TRP A 50 -2.83 -6.15 -0.07
CA TRP A 50 -1.78 -6.76 -0.87
C TRP A 50 -2.12 -8.23 -1.17
N THR A 51 -1.80 -8.66 -2.39
CA THR A 51 -1.89 -10.06 -2.80
C THR A 51 -0.49 -10.67 -2.86
N VAL A 52 -0.37 -11.95 -2.55
CA VAL A 52 0.91 -12.68 -2.60
C VAL A 52 0.83 -13.81 -3.62
N SER A 53 1.91 -14.02 -4.37
CA SER A 53 1.95 -15.06 -5.41
C SER A 53 1.85 -16.47 -4.84
N ASN A 54 2.44 -16.71 -3.67
CA ASN A 54 2.37 -17.97 -2.94
C ASN A 54 2.60 -17.72 -1.43
N PRO A 55 1.63 -18.02 -0.55
CA PRO A 55 1.72 -17.70 0.88
C PRO A 55 2.81 -18.48 1.63
N THR A 56 3.32 -19.58 1.05
CA THR A 56 4.45 -20.31 1.62
C THR A 56 5.73 -19.48 1.56
N PHE A 57 5.91 -18.72 0.48
CA PHE A 57 7.16 -18.00 0.20
C PHE A 57 7.07 -16.50 0.40
N VAL A 58 5.87 -15.94 0.31
CA VAL A 58 5.64 -14.51 0.49
C VAL A 58 4.43 -14.31 1.38
N GLY A 59 4.61 -13.54 2.44
CA GLY A 59 3.52 -13.35 3.39
C GLY A 59 3.82 -12.30 4.45
N ARG A 60 2.79 -12.02 5.24
CA ARG A 60 2.92 -11.14 6.40
C ARG A 60 3.90 -11.75 7.40
N TYR A 61 4.83 -10.93 7.87
CA TYR A 61 5.82 -11.32 8.86
C TYR A 61 5.72 -10.40 10.07
N THR A 62 5.63 -11.00 11.26
CA THR A 62 5.43 -10.28 12.53
C THR A 62 6.47 -10.64 13.57
N ASN A 63 7.53 -11.36 13.18
CA ASN A 63 8.64 -11.64 14.08
C ASN A 63 9.41 -10.34 14.36
N THR A 64 9.87 -10.16 15.59
CA THR A 64 10.48 -8.92 16.10
C THR A 64 11.69 -8.45 15.30
N CYS A 65 12.40 -9.36 14.64
CA CYS A 65 13.56 -9.02 13.85
C CYS A 65 13.21 -8.45 12.46
N GLY A 66 11.98 -8.66 11.97
CA GLY A 66 11.53 -8.22 10.64
C GLY A 66 10.51 -7.08 10.68
N VAL A 67 10.34 -6.44 11.83
CA VAL A 67 9.49 -5.25 12.01
C VAL A 67 10.33 -3.99 12.09
N ASN A 68 9.77 -2.83 11.72
CA ASN A 68 10.45 -1.55 11.82
C ASN A 68 10.49 -1.04 13.28
N GLY A 69 11.46 -1.55 14.06
CA GLY A 69 11.92 -0.97 15.31
C GLY A 69 11.10 -1.22 16.58
N THR A 70 9.75 -1.23 16.52
CA THR A 70 8.94 -1.31 17.77
C THR A 70 7.75 -2.26 17.68
N SER A 71 6.85 -2.05 16.72
CA SER A 71 5.66 -2.88 16.56
C SER A 71 5.23 -2.89 15.10
N GLY A 72 4.78 -4.03 14.62
CA GLY A 72 4.01 -4.09 13.39
C GLY A 72 4.19 -5.33 12.56
N GLY A 73 3.96 -5.20 11.25
CA GLY A 73 4.28 -6.26 10.30
C GLY A 73 5.19 -5.78 9.18
N SER A 74 5.63 -6.73 8.39
CA SER A 74 6.23 -6.51 7.08
C SER A 74 5.71 -7.55 6.11
N ILE A 75 6.05 -7.40 4.84
CA ILE A 75 6.01 -8.53 3.91
C ILE A 75 7.40 -9.15 3.90
N LYS A 76 7.47 -10.44 4.23
CA LYS A 76 8.66 -11.25 4.00
C LYS A 76 8.51 -11.93 2.65
N THR A 77 9.56 -11.84 1.85
CA THR A 77 9.80 -12.72 0.71
C THR A 77 10.91 -13.69 1.10
N GLN A 78 10.76 -14.96 0.77
CA GLN A 78 11.84 -15.94 0.83
C GLN A 78 11.99 -16.54 -0.57
N ALA A 79 13.20 -16.95 -0.90
CA ALA A 79 13.47 -17.43 -2.22
C ALA A 79 12.98 -18.86 -2.42
N ASN A 80 12.90 -19.23 -3.69
CA ASN A 80 12.63 -20.58 -4.13
C ASN A 80 13.39 -20.79 -5.42
N TYR A 81 14.28 -21.77 -5.42
CA TYR A 81 15.10 -22.14 -6.57
C TYR A 81 14.32 -22.31 -7.89
N ASN A 82 13.05 -22.74 -7.82
CA ASN A 82 12.27 -23.08 -9.00
C ASN A 82 11.46 -21.90 -9.57
N ALA A 83 11.21 -20.83 -8.81
CA ALA A 83 10.40 -19.70 -9.28
C ALA A 83 10.54 -18.45 -8.38
N PRO A 84 10.54 -17.24 -8.96
CA PRO A 84 10.42 -16.01 -8.18
C PRO A 84 9.04 -15.88 -7.55
N HIS A 85 8.98 -15.27 -6.37
CA HIS A 85 7.74 -14.97 -5.67
C HIS A 85 7.68 -13.48 -5.30
N HIS A 86 6.47 -12.92 -5.31
CA HIS A 86 6.26 -11.49 -5.13
C HIS A 86 4.98 -11.21 -4.34
N ALA A 87 4.92 -9.98 -3.81
CA ALA A 87 3.70 -9.38 -3.32
C ALA A 87 3.34 -8.19 -4.22
N THR A 88 2.05 -7.99 -4.45
CA THR A 88 1.52 -6.90 -5.28
C THR A 88 0.66 -6.00 -4.42
N SER A 89 0.94 -4.70 -4.47
CA SER A 89 0.16 -3.71 -3.74
C SER A 89 -1.24 -3.56 -4.32
N PRO A 90 -2.20 -3.04 -3.54
CA PRO A 90 -3.40 -2.43 -4.10
C PRO A 90 -3.04 -1.37 -5.15
N ARG A 91 -3.94 -1.18 -6.12
CA ARG A 91 -3.80 -0.09 -7.08
C ARG A 91 -4.06 1.24 -6.37
N VAL A 92 -3.09 2.15 -6.46
CA VAL A 92 -3.23 3.53 -5.98
C VAL A 92 -3.49 4.42 -7.19
N ASN A 93 -4.52 5.27 -7.12
CA ASN A 93 -4.79 6.25 -8.15
C ASN A 93 -3.87 7.47 -7.94
N LEU A 94 -2.96 7.70 -8.88
CA LEU A 94 -1.99 8.80 -8.84
C LEU A 94 -2.39 9.96 -9.76
N ALA A 95 -3.62 9.97 -10.28
CA ALA A 95 -4.08 11.03 -11.17
C ALA A 95 -3.96 12.41 -10.50
N GLY A 96 -3.32 13.36 -11.19
CA GLY A 96 -3.09 14.72 -10.67
C GLY A 96 -1.88 14.85 -9.73
N ALA A 97 -1.23 13.73 -9.34
CA ALA A 97 0.03 13.78 -8.61
C ALA A 97 1.18 14.17 -9.55
N GLN A 98 1.89 15.25 -9.24
CA GLN A 98 3.07 15.67 -10.01
C GLN A 98 4.31 14.82 -9.71
N SER A 99 4.32 14.13 -8.57
CA SER A 99 5.34 13.15 -8.18
C SER A 99 4.76 12.17 -7.16
N MET A 100 5.30 10.95 -7.11
CA MET A 100 4.97 9.94 -6.11
C MET A 100 6.27 9.37 -5.53
N PRO A 101 6.77 9.88 -4.40
CA PRO A 101 7.90 9.27 -3.73
C PRO A 101 7.49 7.93 -3.12
N LEU A 102 8.25 6.87 -3.42
CA LEU A 102 8.15 5.59 -2.72
C LEU A 102 9.18 5.58 -1.58
N HIS A 103 8.69 5.37 -0.36
CA HIS A 103 9.54 5.15 0.81
C HIS A 103 9.33 3.71 1.30
N ALA A 104 10.39 2.92 1.26
CA ALA A 104 10.38 1.54 1.74
C ALA A 104 11.58 1.31 2.66
N TRP A 105 11.34 0.55 3.73
CA TRP A 105 12.40 -0.05 4.53
C TRP A 105 12.60 -1.48 4.05
N VAL A 106 13.85 -1.86 3.81
CA VAL A 106 14.23 -3.20 3.40
C VAL A 106 15.23 -3.73 4.41
N LEU A 107 14.98 -4.95 4.90
CA LEU A 107 15.91 -5.68 5.74
C LEU A 107 16.21 -7.01 5.07
N GLN A 108 17.49 -7.27 4.83
CA GLN A 108 17.98 -8.57 4.38
C GLN A 108 17.75 -9.60 5.50
N GLY A 109 17.23 -10.77 5.13
CA GLY A 109 17.04 -11.86 6.09
C GLY A 109 18.39 -12.39 6.58
N SER A 110 18.40 -12.95 7.79
CA SER A 110 19.61 -13.52 8.40
C SER A 110 19.31 -14.80 9.17
N PHE A 111 20.35 -15.48 9.67
CA PHE A 111 20.28 -16.81 10.32
C PHE A 111 19.26 -16.94 11.48
N ASN A 112 18.69 -15.84 12.01
CA ASN A 112 17.58 -15.89 12.98
C ASN A 112 16.38 -14.99 12.58
N CYS A 113 16.40 -14.46 11.36
CA CYS A 113 15.42 -13.51 10.85
C CYS A 113 15.11 -13.72 9.37
N GLY A 114 14.79 -14.95 8.98
CA GLY A 114 14.57 -15.30 7.59
C GLY A 114 15.77 -16.04 7.01
N GLU A 115 16.14 -15.67 5.80
CA GLU A 115 17.17 -16.32 4.99
C GLU A 115 18.03 -15.25 4.34
N GLU A 116 19.34 -15.49 4.29
CA GLU A 116 20.26 -14.66 3.52
C GLU A 116 20.08 -15.00 2.05
N PRO A 117 20.02 -14.02 1.14
CA PRO A 117 19.84 -14.29 -0.29
C PRO A 117 20.99 -15.17 -0.82
N ASP A 118 20.65 -16.24 -1.53
CA ASP A 118 21.63 -17.09 -2.19
C ASP A 118 22.21 -16.42 -3.45
N ALA A 119 23.24 -17.04 -4.02
CA ALA A 119 23.82 -16.57 -5.27
C ALA A 119 22.77 -16.55 -6.40
N ASN A 120 22.59 -15.38 -7.03
CA ASN A 120 21.59 -15.06 -8.07
C ASN A 120 20.15 -14.86 -7.57
N GLU A 121 19.96 -14.59 -6.29
CA GLU A 121 18.67 -14.18 -5.74
C GLU A 121 18.67 -12.67 -5.47
N ASP A 122 17.92 -11.93 -6.29
CA ASP A 122 17.81 -10.48 -6.18
C ASP A 122 16.44 -10.07 -5.64
N LEU A 123 16.43 -9.12 -4.69
CA LEU A 123 15.21 -8.40 -4.34
C LEU A 123 14.97 -7.29 -5.36
N GLN A 124 13.76 -7.27 -5.93
CA GLN A 124 13.34 -6.24 -6.88
C GLN A 124 12.13 -5.48 -6.35
N ILE A 125 12.14 -4.15 -6.52
CA ILE A 125 11.01 -3.26 -6.27
C ILE A 125 10.65 -2.63 -7.62
N GLN A 126 9.39 -2.80 -8.04
CA GLN A 126 8.91 -2.46 -9.39
C GLN A 126 7.59 -1.70 -9.33
#